data_AF-A0AAE0L002-F1
#
_entry.id   AF-A0AAE0L002-F1
#
_cell.length_a   1.000
_cell.length_b   1.000
_cell.length_c   1.000
_cell.angle_alpha   90.00
_cell.angle_beta   90.00
_cell.angle_gamma   90.00
#
_symmetry.space_group_name_H-M   'P 1'
#
loop_
_entity.id
_entity.type
_entity.pdbx_description
1 polymer ?
#
loop_
_entity_poly.entity_id
_entity_poly.type
_entity_poly.pdbx_seq_one_letter_code
_entity_poly.pdbx_strand_id
1 'polypeptide(L)'
;MGWLGLRDLVNLILCGRAVTNVFNNRMKLDEHTVLNGILAQSKIGFLTLFEWYKYVEVGSNYKCPKFPVWVICCESHFSCFFAESNGALADQLPFSLQYYDGLAMQDEVIRLSVTRDVNGGHTAKAGESIGDRDKTAEGLTPPLEFVIETRWPGVKVDWNGADPIL
;
A
#
# COMPACT_ATOMS: atom_id res chain seq x y z
N MET A 1 1.50 19.10 11.76
CA MET A 1 2.79 18.68 12.38
C MET A 1 2.76 17.26 12.99
N GLY A 2 1.62 16.57 13.13
CA GLY A 2 1.53 15.24 13.77
C GLY A 2 1.79 14.01 12.88
N TRP A 3 1.70 14.13 11.55
CA TRP A 3 1.77 12.97 10.64
C TRP A 3 3.19 12.45 10.35
N LEU A 4 4.21 13.30 10.45
CA LEU A 4 5.60 12.92 10.14
C LEU A 4 6.20 12.01 11.22
N GLY A 5 5.90 12.26 12.50
CA GLY A 5 6.48 11.48 13.61
C GLY A 5 6.03 10.01 13.65
N LEU A 6 4.80 9.72 13.24
CA LEU A 6 4.30 8.34 13.21
C LEU A 6 4.95 7.54 12.07
N ARG A 7 5.23 8.18 10.93
CA ARG A 7 5.90 7.52 9.80
C ARG A 7 7.33 7.13 10.14
N ASP A 8 8.09 8.01 10.78
CA ASP A 8 9.47 7.73 11.21
C ASP A 8 9.54 6.51 12.13
N LEU A 9 8.60 6.43 13.08
CA LEU A 9 8.49 5.29 14.01
C LEU A 9 8.12 3.99 13.28
N VAL A 10 7.14 4.04 12.38
CA VAL A 10 6.76 2.87 11.56
C VAL A 10 7.96 2.38 10.74
N ASN A 11 8.69 3.30 10.10
CA ASN A 11 9.87 2.97 9.31
C ASN A 11 11.00 2.43 10.19
N LEU A 12 11.17 2.95 11.41
CA LEU A 12 12.09 2.39 12.40
C LEU A 12 11.75 0.94 12.71
N ILE A 13 10.48 0.62 12.95
CA ILE A 13 10.04 -0.74 13.29
C ILE A 13 10.20 -1.69 12.10
N LEU A 14 9.78 -1.27 10.90
CA LEU A 14 9.74 -2.15 9.73
C LEU A 14 11.11 -2.32 9.05
N CYS A 15 11.93 -1.26 9.03
CA CYS A 15 13.21 -1.23 8.32
C CYS A 15 14.43 -1.16 9.25
N GLY A 16 14.23 -1.04 10.57
CA GLY A 16 15.30 -0.87 11.54
C GLY A 16 15.95 0.52 11.53
N ARG A 17 15.33 1.51 10.86
CA ARG A 17 15.85 2.88 10.73
C ARG A 17 14.73 3.90 10.73
N ALA A 18 14.84 4.91 11.59
CA ALA A 18 13.93 6.06 11.57
C ALA A 18 14.26 6.95 10.37
N VAL A 19 13.45 6.84 9.31
CA VAL A 19 13.53 7.68 8.11
C VAL A 19 12.15 8.19 7.77
N THR A 20 12.07 9.42 7.26
CA THR A 20 10.79 10.09 7.03
C THR A 20 10.14 9.73 5.70
N ASN A 21 10.94 9.25 4.74
CA ASN A 21 10.44 8.98 3.40
C ASN A 21 10.35 7.48 3.10
N VAL A 22 9.43 7.17 2.20
CA VAL A 22 9.09 5.80 1.79
C VAL A 22 9.65 5.43 0.41
N PHE A 23 10.31 6.37 -0.28
CA PHE A 23 10.98 6.14 -1.56
C PHE A 23 12.31 5.38 -1.39
N ASN A 24 12.91 4.96 -2.50
CA ASN A 24 14.18 4.23 -2.50
C ASN A 24 15.39 5.14 -2.24
N ASN A 25 16.32 4.64 -1.44
CA ASN A 25 17.65 5.22 -1.26
C ASN A 25 17.61 6.66 -0.76
N ARG A 26 18.52 7.50 -1.24
CA ARG A 26 18.57 8.93 -0.92
C ARG A 26 18.23 9.73 -2.16
N MET A 27 17.45 10.79 -1.98
CA MET A 27 17.13 11.74 -3.03
C MET A 27 17.83 13.06 -2.70
N LYS A 28 18.63 13.58 -3.64
CA LYS A 28 19.25 14.89 -3.51
C LYS A 28 18.30 15.93 -4.12
N LEU A 29 17.79 16.84 -3.29
CA LEU A 29 16.86 17.89 -3.74
C LEU A 29 17.63 19.10 -4.29
N ASP A 30 18.71 19.47 -3.61
CA ASP A 30 19.62 20.56 -3.97
C ASP A 30 21.05 20.23 -3.47
N GLU A 31 21.98 21.18 -3.55
CA GLU A 31 23.37 20.97 -3.13
C GLU A 31 23.55 20.62 -1.65
N HIS A 32 22.64 21.04 -0.79
CA HIS A 32 22.72 20.94 0.66
C HIS A 32 21.66 20.01 1.28
N THR A 33 20.60 19.70 0.54
CA THR A 33 19.45 18.95 1.02
C THR A 33 19.41 17.54 0.44
N VAL A 34 19.58 16.55 1.33
CA VAL A 34 19.45 15.13 1.00
C VAL A 34 18.30 14.53 1.82
N LEU A 35 17.30 14.04 1.12
CA LEU A 35 16.17 13.33 1.70
C LEU A 35 16.52 11.83 1.81
N ASN A 36 16.33 11.26 2.99
CA ASN A 36 16.60 9.84 3.24
C ASN A 36 15.32 9.01 3.11
N GLY A 37 15.35 7.99 2.26
CA GLY A 37 14.33 6.96 2.12
C GLY A 37 14.85 5.59 2.56
N ILE A 38 14.22 4.53 2.04
CA ILE A 38 14.50 3.14 2.38
C ILE A 38 15.71 2.63 1.58
N LEU A 39 16.79 2.31 2.28
CA LEU A 39 18.10 2.03 1.66
C LEU A 39 18.26 0.60 1.12
N ALA A 40 17.42 -0.34 1.53
CA ALA A 40 17.50 -1.74 1.14
C ALA A 40 16.14 -2.41 1.24
N GLN A 41 15.97 -3.52 0.53
CA GLN A 41 14.73 -4.29 0.54
C GLN A 41 14.33 -4.71 1.97
N SER A 42 13.17 -4.23 2.40
CA SER A 42 12.57 -4.50 3.69
C SER A 42 12.09 -5.96 3.79
N LYS A 43 12.05 -6.48 5.02
CA LYS A 43 11.43 -7.78 5.30
C LYS A 43 9.91 -7.72 5.19
N ILE A 44 9.32 -6.61 5.65
CA ILE A 44 7.88 -6.35 5.67
C ILE A 44 7.59 -5.16 4.78
N GLY A 45 6.57 -5.28 3.96
CA GLY A 45 6.22 -4.28 2.98
C GLY A 45 5.44 -3.13 3.61
N PHE A 46 5.34 -2.04 2.87
CA PHE A 46 4.49 -0.93 3.24
C PHE A 46 3.73 -0.42 2.03
N LEU A 47 2.42 -0.28 2.16
CA LEU A 47 1.54 0.29 1.14
C LEU A 47 0.71 1.39 1.76
N THR A 48 0.34 2.40 0.97
CA THR A 48 -0.44 3.52 1.49
C THR A 48 -1.36 4.13 0.46
N LEU A 49 -2.53 4.57 0.92
CA LEU A 49 -3.51 5.28 0.09
C LEU A 49 -2.96 6.61 -0.42
N PHE A 50 -2.06 7.25 0.33
CA PHE A 50 -1.43 8.50 -0.12
C PHE A 50 -0.60 8.35 -1.40
N GLU A 51 -0.18 7.13 -1.74
CA GLU A 51 0.47 6.85 -3.01
C GLU A 51 -0.53 6.81 -4.18
N TRP A 52 -1.73 6.29 -3.93
CA TRP A 52 -2.82 6.35 -4.91
C TRP A 52 -3.15 7.81 -5.26
N TYR A 53 -3.24 8.67 -4.25
CA TYR A 53 -3.45 10.13 -4.42
C TYR A 53 -2.23 10.87 -5.00
N LYS A 54 -1.12 10.17 -5.29
CA LYS A 54 0.12 10.76 -5.82
C LYS A 54 0.79 11.77 -4.88
N TYR A 55 0.47 11.77 -3.58
CA TYR A 55 1.16 12.60 -2.58
C TYR A 55 2.55 12.06 -2.20
N VAL A 56 2.73 10.74 -2.31
CA VAL A 56 4.01 10.06 -2.06
C VAL A 56 4.25 8.98 -3.11
N GLU A 57 5.50 8.58 -3.27
CA GLU A 57 5.88 7.40 -4.06
C GLU A 57 6.58 6.40 -3.14
N VAL A 58 6.01 5.20 -3.00
CA VAL A 58 6.61 4.14 -2.20
C VAL A 58 7.57 3.35 -3.08
N GLY A 59 8.84 3.39 -2.71
CA GLY A 59 9.90 2.74 -3.48
C GLY A 59 9.84 1.22 -3.40
N SER A 60 10.42 0.54 -4.39
CA SER A 60 10.47 -0.93 -4.45
C SER A 60 11.14 -1.59 -3.25
N ASN A 61 12.08 -0.93 -2.59
CA ASN A 61 12.71 -1.43 -1.36
C ASN A 61 11.69 -1.62 -0.23
N TYR A 62 10.56 -0.91 -0.28
CA TYR A 62 9.52 -0.99 0.73
C TYR A 62 8.23 -1.64 0.21
N LYS A 63 7.93 -1.46 -1.07
CA LYS A 63 6.75 -2.01 -1.73
C LYS A 63 6.90 -3.50 -2.08
N CYS A 64 8.13 -3.96 -2.34
CA CYS A 64 8.45 -5.35 -2.70
C CYS A 64 9.25 -6.04 -1.58
N PRO A 65 8.59 -6.44 -0.47
CA PRO A 65 9.26 -7.03 0.68
C PRO A 65 9.79 -8.44 0.42
N LYS A 66 10.58 -8.97 1.38
CA LYS A 66 11.08 -10.35 1.36
C LYS A 66 10.03 -11.39 1.77
N PHE A 67 9.10 -11.01 2.64
CA PHE A 67 8.00 -11.85 3.07
C PHE A 67 6.68 -11.28 2.54
N PRO A 68 5.67 -12.13 2.24
CA PRO A 68 4.39 -11.70 1.69
C PRO A 68 3.51 -11.07 2.78
N VAL A 69 3.99 -10.01 3.41
CA VAL A 69 3.34 -9.26 4.48
C VAL A 69 3.56 -7.78 4.23
N TRP A 70 2.49 -6.99 4.30
CA TRP A 70 2.51 -5.55 4.10
C TRP A 70 1.74 -4.86 5.21
N VAL A 71 2.36 -3.85 5.82
CA VAL A 71 1.64 -2.87 6.64
C VAL A 71 0.96 -1.88 5.71
N ILE A 72 -0.31 -1.62 5.98
CA ILE A 72 -1.16 -0.76 5.18
C ILE A 72 -1.45 0.50 5.97
N CYS A 73 -1.22 1.65 5.34
CA CYS A 73 -1.64 2.96 5.86
C CYS A 73 -2.73 3.50 4.94
N CYS A 74 -3.97 3.24 5.33
CA CYS A 74 -5.16 3.73 4.67
C CYS A 74 -5.67 4.91 5.47
N GLU A 75 -5.38 6.12 5.00
CA GLU A 75 -5.62 7.36 5.75
C GLU A 75 -4.94 7.38 7.13
N SER A 76 -5.71 7.49 8.22
CA SER A 76 -5.22 7.54 9.60
C SER A 76 -5.07 6.16 10.23
N HIS A 77 -5.48 5.10 9.53
CA HIS A 77 -5.57 3.76 10.08
C HIS A 77 -4.47 2.85 9.56
N PHE A 78 -3.91 2.05 10.46
CA PHE A 78 -2.89 1.05 10.14
C PHE A 78 -3.45 -0.36 10.29
N SER A 79 -3.32 -1.15 9.22
CA SER A 79 -3.77 -2.54 9.15
C SER A 79 -2.72 -3.38 8.40
N CYS A 80 -2.98 -4.66 8.17
CA CYS A 80 -2.04 -5.56 7.49
C CYS A 80 -2.70 -6.34 6.36
N PHE A 81 -1.97 -6.48 5.25
CA PHE A 81 -2.17 -7.58 4.31
C PHE A 81 -1.10 -8.64 4.50
N PHE A 82 -1.45 -9.89 4.31
CA PHE A 82 -0.48 -10.96 4.08
C PHE A 82 -0.99 -11.90 3.00
N ALA A 83 -0.10 -12.71 2.43
CA ALA A 83 -0.46 -13.76 1.48
C ALA A 83 0.17 -15.09 1.92
N GLU A 84 -0.57 -16.19 1.76
CA GLU A 84 -0.06 -17.54 2.04
C GLU A 84 0.93 -18.01 0.97
N SER A 85 0.83 -17.49 -0.25
CA SER A 85 1.68 -17.86 -1.38
C SER A 85 2.57 -16.71 -1.84
N ASN A 86 3.70 -17.06 -2.46
CA ASN A 86 4.60 -16.09 -3.07
C ASN A 86 4.05 -15.49 -4.38
N GLY A 87 2.84 -15.85 -4.82
CA GLY A 87 2.24 -15.30 -6.04
C GLY A 87 2.13 -13.78 -5.98
N ALA A 88 1.75 -13.24 -4.82
CA ALA A 88 1.69 -11.80 -4.57
C ALA A 88 3.07 -11.12 -4.65
N LEU A 89 4.15 -11.80 -4.23
CA LEU A 89 5.52 -11.29 -4.33
C LEU A 89 6.06 -11.36 -5.77
N ALA A 90 5.69 -12.40 -6.50
CA ALA A 90 6.14 -12.68 -7.86
C ALA A 90 5.27 -12.02 -8.95
N ASP A 91 4.28 -11.20 -8.56
CA ASP A 91 3.29 -10.58 -9.45
C ASP A 91 2.54 -11.60 -10.32
N GLN A 92 2.34 -12.82 -9.79
CA GLN A 92 1.66 -13.92 -10.45
C GLN A 92 0.18 -13.95 -10.07
N LEU A 93 -0.67 -13.43 -10.96
CA LEU A 93 -2.12 -13.49 -10.82
C LEU A 93 -2.68 -14.86 -11.28
N PRO A 94 -3.76 -15.36 -10.67
CA PRO A 94 -4.43 -14.81 -9.50
C PRO A 94 -3.74 -15.20 -8.19
N PHE A 95 -3.95 -14.41 -7.13
CA PHE A 95 -3.54 -14.74 -5.77
C PHE A 95 -4.57 -14.25 -4.75
N SER A 96 -4.44 -14.68 -3.50
CA SER A 96 -5.28 -14.22 -2.39
C SER A 96 -4.46 -13.43 -1.38
N LEU A 97 -5.06 -12.37 -0.85
CA LEU A 97 -4.57 -11.63 0.30
C LEU A 97 -5.49 -11.88 1.49
N GLN A 98 -4.93 -11.99 2.68
CA GLN A 98 -5.64 -11.92 3.94
C GLN A 98 -5.51 -10.50 4.50
N TYR A 99 -6.63 -9.91 4.90
CA TYR A 99 -6.67 -8.62 5.58
C TYR A 99 -6.86 -8.83 7.08
N TYR A 100 -6.04 -8.14 7.86
CA TYR A 100 -6.11 -8.14 9.31
C TYR A 100 -6.08 -6.73 9.89
N ASP A 101 -7.04 -6.47 10.79
CA ASP A 101 -7.11 -5.26 11.58
C ASP A 101 -7.33 -5.58 13.07
N GLY A 102 -6.36 -5.21 13.90
CA GLY A 102 -6.38 -5.46 15.33
C GLY A 102 -7.40 -4.62 16.12
N LEU A 103 -7.91 -3.52 15.55
CA LEU A 103 -8.93 -2.68 16.19
C LEU A 103 -10.36 -3.10 15.84
N ALA A 104 -10.55 -3.85 14.75
CA ALA A 104 -11.87 -4.20 14.24
C ALA A 104 -12.58 -5.32 15.02
N MET A 105 -11.93 -5.93 16.03
CA MET A 105 -12.43 -7.15 16.71
C MET A 105 -12.90 -8.20 15.67
N GLN A 106 -12.08 -8.42 14.64
CA GLN A 106 -12.42 -9.34 13.55
C GLN A 106 -12.65 -10.76 14.09
N ASP A 107 -13.87 -11.26 13.95
CA ASP A 107 -14.22 -12.64 14.30
C ASP A 107 -13.69 -13.63 13.25
N GLU A 108 -13.62 -13.20 11.98
CA GLU A 108 -13.19 -14.02 10.84
C GLU A 108 -12.17 -13.29 9.96
N VAL A 109 -11.30 -14.07 9.30
CA VAL A 109 -10.28 -13.54 8.38
C VAL A 109 -10.94 -13.05 7.09
N ILE A 110 -10.82 -11.76 6.78
CA ILE A 110 -11.25 -11.23 5.48
C ILE A 110 -10.23 -11.67 4.41
N ARG A 111 -10.69 -12.53 3.49
CA ARG A 111 -9.90 -12.99 2.35
C ARG A 111 -10.28 -12.17 1.12
N LEU A 112 -9.29 -11.63 0.44
CA LEU A 112 -9.43 -10.86 -0.79
C LEU A 112 -8.83 -11.65 -1.96
N SER A 113 -9.61 -11.91 -3.00
CA SER A 113 -9.13 -12.55 -4.22
C SER A 113 -8.72 -11.48 -5.22
N VAL A 114 -7.44 -11.48 -5.63
CA VAL A 114 -6.87 -10.48 -6.55
C VAL A 114 -6.71 -11.13 -7.92
N THR A 115 -7.38 -10.56 -8.92
CA THR A 115 -7.39 -11.08 -10.29
C THR A 115 -7.14 -9.96 -11.29
N ARG A 116 -6.73 -10.30 -12.52
CA ARG A 116 -6.59 -9.31 -13.58
C ARG A 116 -7.95 -8.67 -13.88
N ASP A 117 -8.00 -7.34 -13.94
CA ASP A 117 -9.14 -6.63 -14.53
C ASP A 117 -8.88 -6.41 -16.02
N VAL A 118 -9.78 -6.90 -16.87
CA VAL A 118 -9.73 -6.71 -18.32
C VAL A 118 -9.90 -5.24 -18.72
N ASN A 119 -10.50 -4.43 -17.84
CA ASN A 119 -10.69 -3.01 -18.05
C ASN A 119 -9.54 -2.15 -17.48
N GLY A 120 -8.49 -2.78 -16.93
CA GLY A 120 -7.32 -2.06 -16.40
C GLY A 120 -7.47 -1.51 -14.99
N GLY A 121 -8.46 -1.98 -14.21
CA GLY A 121 -8.64 -1.63 -12.80
C GLY A 121 -9.12 -0.20 -12.59
N HIS A 122 -9.04 0.27 -11.36
CA HIS A 122 -9.26 1.66 -10.98
C HIS A 122 -8.20 2.57 -11.61
N THR A 123 -6.96 2.10 -11.78
CA THR A 123 -5.87 2.90 -12.35
C THR A 123 -6.17 3.37 -13.77
N ALA A 124 -6.84 2.54 -14.59
CA ALA A 124 -7.27 2.92 -15.93
C ALA A 124 -8.49 3.86 -15.95
N LYS A 125 -9.30 3.87 -14.88
CA LYS A 125 -10.49 4.72 -14.74
C LYS A 125 -10.17 6.09 -14.13
N ALA A 126 -9.13 6.15 -13.31
CA ALA A 126 -8.67 7.36 -12.65
C ALA A 126 -7.66 8.12 -13.53
N GLY A 127 -7.76 9.46 -13.55
CA GLY A 127 -6.75 10.29 -14.21
C GLY A 127 -5.38 10.20 -13.53
N GLU A 128 -4.35 10.78 -14.16
CA GLU A 128 -2.98 10.72 -13.65
C GLU A 128 -2.61 11.86 -12.71
N SER A 129 -3.40 12.95 -12.70
CA SER A 129 -3.12 14.08 -11.81
C SER A 129 -3.59 13.82 -10.38
N ILE A 130 -2.97 14.51 -9.42
CA ILE A 130 -3.37 14.50 -7.99
C ILE A 130 -4.87 14.79 -7.87
N GLY A 131 -5.35 15.83 -8.56
CA GLY A 131 -6.76 16.23 -8.51
C GLY A 131 -7.74 15.23 -9.14
N ASP A 132 -7.28 14.37 -10.05
CA ASP A 132 -8.11 13.28 -10.58
C ASP A 132 -8.19 12.11 -9.59
N ARG A 133 -7.08 11.81 -8.91
CA ARG A 133 -7.00 10.73 -7.92
C ARG A 133 -7.77 11.07 -6.66
N ASP A 134 -7.73 12.31 -6.20
CA ASP A 134 -8.49 12.75 -5.01
C ASP A 134 -10.00 12.57 -5.20
N LYS A 135 -10.52 12.79 -6.42
CA LYS A 135 -11.95 12.62 -6.73
C LYS A 135 -12.41 11.16 -6.73
N THR A 136 -11.49 10.19 -6.81
CA THR A 136 -11.87 8.77 -6.76
C THR A 136 -12.35 8.33 -5.38
N ALA A 137 -12.06 9.12 -4.34
CA ALA A 137 -12.52 8.90 -2.97
C ALA A 137 -14.01 9.26 -2.74
N GLU A 138 -14.69 9.89 -3.71
CA GLU A 138 -16.10 10.28 -3.59
C GLU A 138 -17.09 9.13 -3.90
N GLY A 139 -16.58 7.94 -4.27
CA GLY A 139 -17.38 6.78 -4.62
C GLY A 139 -17.60 5.79 -3.47
N LEU A 140 -18.40 4.76 -3.72
CA LEU A 140 -18.58 3.59 -2.83
C LEU A 140 -17.46 2.54 -3.01
N THR A 141 -16.33 2.93 -3.60
CA THR A 141 -15.21 2.02 -3.81
C THR A 141 -14.41 1.91 -2.52
N PRO A 142 -14.18 0.69 -2.01
CA PRO A 142 -13.38 0.48 -0.82
C PRO A 142 -11.95 1.02 -1.01
N PRO A 143 -11.44 1.90 -0.13
CA PRO A 143 -10.14 2.53 -0.32
C PRO A 143 -8.97 1.52 -0.32
N LEU A 144 -9.16 0.36 0.31
CA LEU A 144 -8.18 -0.73 0.26
C LEU A 144 -7.93 -1.27 -1.15
N GLU A 145 -8.89 -1.20 -2.07
CA GLU A 145 -8.70 -1.60 -3.46
C GLU A 145 -7.72 -0.65 -4.18
N PHE A 146 -7.81 0.65 -3.90
CA PHE A 146 -6.87 1.64 -4.43
C PHE A 146 -5.45 1.39 -3.90
N VAL A 147 -5.32 1.02 -2.62
CA VAL A 147 -4.01 0.65 -2.04
C VAL A 147 -3.44 -0.61 -2.69
N ILE A 148 -4.26 -1.64 -2.92
CA ILE A 148 -3.84 -2.87 -3.60
C ILE A 148 -3.30 -2.54 -5.00
N GLU A 149 -3.97 -1.64 -5.73
CA GLU A 149 -3.54 -1.25 -7.07
C GLU A 149 -2.23 -0.44 -7.10
N THR A 150 -1.80 0.18 -6.00
CA THR A 150 -0.46 0.81 -5.97
C THR A 150 0.67 -0.23 -5.99
N ARG A 151 0.39 -1.47 -5.58
CA ARG A 151 1.31 -2.61 -5.66
C ARG A 151 1.09 -3.47 -6.90
N TRP A 152 -0.15 -3.73 -7.27
CA TRP A 152 -0.52 -4.57 -8.40
C TRP A 152 -1.47 -3.81 -9.34
N PRO A 153 -0.96 -2.97 -10.25
CA PRO A 153 -1.80 -2.19 -11.15
C PRO A 153 -2.66 -3.07 -12.07
N GLY A 154 -3.88 -2.60 -12.38
CA GLY A 154 -4.77 -3.26 -13.33
C GLY A 154 -5.39 -4.56 -12.82
N VAL A 155 -5.57 -4.66 -11.50
CA VAL A 155 -6.29 -5.77 -10.86
C VAL A 155 -7.69 -5.32 -10.45
N LYS A 156 -8.53 -6.31 -10.14
CA LYS A 156 -9.77 -6.13 -9.39
C LYS A 156 -9.73 -7.02 -8.15
N VAL A 157 -10.50 -6.63 -7.15
CA VAL A 157 -10.57 -7.31 -5.86
C VAL A 157 -11.96 -7.89 -5.66
N ASP A 158 -12.02 -9.14 -5.21
CA ASP A 158 -13.24 -9.78 -4.75
C ASP A 158 -13.12 -10.02 -3.23
N TRP A 159 -14.07 -9.49 -2.47
CA TRP A 159 -14.14 -9.60 -1.01
C TRP A 159 -14.67 -10.96 -0.54
N ASN A 160 -14.99 -11.87 -1.47
CA ASN A 160 -15.43 -13.24 -1.22
C ASN A 160 -16.63 -13.34 -0.26
N GLY A 161 -17.56 -12.38 -0.35
CA GLY A 161 -18.75 -12.32 0.49
C GLY A 161 -18.57 -11.59 1.84
N ALA A 162 -17.37 -11.11 2.15
CA ALA A 162 -17.16 -10.19 3.27
C ALA A 162 -17.67 -8.78 2.90
N ASP A 163 -18.13 -8.05 3.91
CA ASP A 163 -18.53 -6.65 3.74
C ASP A 163 -17.29 -5.78 3.44
N PRO A 164 -17.29 -5.01 2.34
CA PRO A 164 -16.17 -4.15 2.02
C PRO A 164 -15.96 -3.04 3.05
N ILE A 165 -14.70 -2.83 3.43
CA ILE A 165 -14.30 -1.76 4.36
C ILE A 165 -14.20 -0.46 3.57
N LEU A 166 -15.14 0.45 3.84
CA LEU A 166 -15.21 1.80 3.27
C LEU A 166 -14.42 2.80 4.11
#